data_AF-A0A091BXA0-F1
#
_entry.id   AF-A0A091BXA0-F1
#
_cell.length_a   1.000
_cell.length_b   1.000
_cell.length_c   1.000
_cell.angle_alpha   90.00
_cell.angle_beta   90.00
_cell.angle_gamma   90.00
#
_symmetry.space_group_name_H-M   'P 1'
#
loop_
_entity.id
_entity.type
_entity.pdbx_description
1 polymer ?
#
loop_
_entity_poly.entity_id
_entity_poly.type
_entity_poly.pdbx_seq_one_letter_code
_entity_poly.pdbx_strand_id
1 'polypeptide(L)'
;MIPRRLDLAAAMAKWARIRAGGRSRFILLRGLLAWGGTMFVLMGLGFSGLMLGAVAYTPKWLALNAALWTSGGLMFGALTWYQNEKLYHRHKAATAGEIA
;
A
#
# COMPACT_ATOMS: atom_id res chain seq x y z
N MET A 1 22.63 0.16 -5.00
CA MET A 1 22.33 -0.68 -6.18
C MET A 1 21.58 0.23 -7.17
N ILE A 2 22.25 0.67 -8.24
CA ILE A 2 21.66 1.61 -9.22
C ILE A 2 20.72 0.80 -10.13
N PRO A 3 19.42 1.11 -10.20
CA PRO A 3 18.51 0.43 -11.10
C PRO A 3 18.92 0.67 -12.56
N ARG A 4 18.95 -0.41 -13.34
CA ARG A 4 19.48 -0.49 -14.70
C ARG A 4 18.35 -0.10 -15.67
N ARG A 5 18.35 1.11 -16.24
CA ARG A 5 17.32 1.76 -17.13
C ARG A 5 16.14 0.91 -17.68
N LEU A 6 16.38 -0.32 -18.15
CA LEU A 6 15.35 -1.32 -18.51
C LEU A 6 14.37 -1.64 -17.37
N ASP A 7 14.83 -1.71 -16.12
CA ASP A 7 13.99 -2.00 -14.95
C ASP A 7 13.02 -0.85 -14.62
N LEU A 8 13.46 0.39 -14.80
CA LEU A 8 12.66 1.60 -14.63
C LEU A 8 11.53 1.66 -15.67
N ALA A 9 11.84 1.39 -16.94
CA ALA A 9 10.83 1.38 -18.01
C ALA A 9 9.74 0.33 -17.75
N ALA A 10 10.13 -0.88 -17.36
CA ALA A 10 9.19 -1.94 -16.98
C ALA A 10 8.36 -1.57 -15.74
N ALA A 11 8.98 -0.96 -14.73
CA ALA A 11 8.29 -0.46 -13.54
C ALA A 11 7.27 0.65 -13.87
N MET A 12 7.61 1.57 -14.77
CA MET A 12 6.70 2.63 -15.22
C MET A 12 5.54 2.08 -16.04
N ALA A 13 5.77 1.12 -16.94
CA ALA A 13 4.70 0.46 -17.69
C ALA A 13 3.75 -0.33 -16.76
N LYS A 14 4.31 -1.01 -15.75
CA LYS A 14 3.53 -1.70 -14.72
C LYS A 14 2.72 -0.70 -13.89
N TRP A 15 3.30 0.42 -13.48
CA TRP A 15 2.58 1.49 -12.80
C TRP A 15 1.49 2.09 -13.68
N ALA A 16 1.73 2.30 -14.97
CA ALA A 16 0.75 2.80 -15.94
C ALA A 16 -0.50 1.90 -16.05
N ARG A 17 -0.30 0.58 -16.01
CA ARG A 17 -1.41 -0.38 -15.97
C ARG A 17 -2.16 -0.35 -14.62
N ILE A 18 -1.44 -0.19 -13.51
CA ILE A 18 -2.03 -0.13 -12.17
C ILE A 18 -2.83 1.17 -11.98
N ARG A 19 -2.30 2.31 -12.42
CA ARG A 19 -2.97 3.63 -12.33
C ARG A 19 -4.27 3.66 -13.13
N ALA A 20 -4.34 2.94 -14.25
CA ALA A 20 -5.55 2.86 -15.08
C ALA A 20 -6.75 2.26 -14.32
N GLY A 21 -6.49 1.45 -13.29
CA GLY A 21 -7.52 0.91 -12.40
C GLY A 21 -8.08 1.90 -11.38
N GLY A 22 -7.52 3.11 -11.28
CA GLY A 22 -7.99 4.16 -10.39
C GLY A 22 -7.39 4.15 -8.98
N ARG A 23 -7.30 5.34 -8.38
CA ARG A 23 -6.69 5.58 -7.05
C ARG A 23 -7.45 4.88 -5.92
N SER A 24 -8.78 4.99 -5.90
CA SER A 24 -9.63 4.40 -4.86
C SER A 24 -9.50 2.88 -4.85
N ARG A 25 -9.55 2.25 -6.03
CA ARG A 25 -9.37 0.80 -6.18
C ARG A 25 -8.00 0.32 -5.68
N PHE A 26 -6.93 1.06 -5.98
CA PHE A 26 -5.60 0.74 -5.47
C PHE A 26 -5.55 0.81 -3.94
N ILE A 27 -6.05 1.91 -3.37
CA ILE A 27 -6.02 2.11 -1.92
C ILE A 27 -6.86 1.03 -1.21
N LEU A 28 -8.03 0.69 -1.73
CA LEU A 28 -8.89 -0.34 -1.13
C LEU A 28 -8.33 -1.75 -1.29
N LEU A 29 -7.91 -2.15 -2.50
CA LEU A 29 -7.46 -3.53 -2.73
C LEU A 29 -6.04 -3.78 -2.22
N ARG A 30 -5.12 -2.85 -2.44
CA ARG A 30 -3.69 -3.04 -2.14
C ARG A 30 -3.26 -2.40 -0.83
N GLY A 31 -3.87 -1.28 -0.45
CA GLY A 31 -3.62 -0.65 0.85
C GLY A 31 -4.43 -1.32 1.96
N LEU A 32 -5.76 -1.27 1.85
CA LEU A 32 -6.64 -1.73 2.91
C LEU A 32 -6.73 -3.26 2.96
N LEU A 33 -7.10 -3.94 1.88
CA LEU A 33 -7.31 -5.40 1.90
C LEU A 33 -5.99 -6.17 1.97
N ALA A 34 -5.04 -5.90 1.08
CA ALA A 34 -3.80 -6.66 1.04
C ALA A 34 -2.85 -6.37 2.22
N TRP A 35 -2.78 -5.12 2.68
CA TRP A 35 -1.88 -4.76 3.78
C TRP A 35 -2.61 -4.61 5.12
N GLY A 36 -3.62 -3.75 5.19
CA GLY A 36 -4.40 -3.56 6.42
C GLY A 36 -5.11 -4.84 6.91
N GLY A 37 -5.74 -5.58 5.99
CA GLY A 37 -6.40 -6.85 6.28
C GLY A 37 -5.41 -7.92 6.74
N THR A 38 -4.28 -8.08 6.03
CA THR A 38 -3.23 -9.03 6.42
C THR A 38 -2.66 -8.70 7.79
N MET A 39 -2.39 -7.42 8.08
CA MET A 39 -1.90 -7.01 9.39
C MET A 39 -2.94 -7.20 10.49
N PHE A 40 -4.21 -6.92 10.22
CA PHE A 40 -5.29 -7.19 11.18
C PHE A 40 -5.36 -8.69 11.52
N VAL A 41 -5.26 -9.58 10.54
CA VAL A 41 -5.27 -11.03 10.79
C VAL A 41 -4.02 -11.48 11.54
N LEU A 42 -2.83 -11.09 11.08
CA LEU A 42 -1.58 -11.56 11.68
C LEU A 42 -1.33 -10.97 13.08
N MET A 43 -1.50 -9.66 13.24
CA MET A 43 -1.20 -8.96 14.49
C MET A 43 -2.41 -8.87 15.41
N GLY A 44 -3.58 -8.57 14.85
CA GLY A 44 -4.82 -8.38 15.61
C GLY A 44 -5.44 -9.70 16.10
N LEU A 45 -5.36 -10.78 15.31
CA LEU A 45 -5.87 -12.09 15.72
C LEU A 45 -4.77 -13.05 16.17
N GLY A 46 -3.70 -13.19 15.37
CA GLY A 46 -2.61 -14.12 15.68
C GLY A 46 -1.77 -13.69 16.89
N PHE A 47 -1.04 -12.59 16.74
CA PHE A 47 -0.09 -12.13 17.78
C PHE A 47 -0.80 -11.68 19.07
N SER A 48 -1.91 -10.93 18.94
CA SER A 48 -2.69 -10.51 20.11
C SER A 48 -3.28 -11.71 20.85
N GLY A 49 -3.77 -12.73 20.13
CA GLY A 49 -4.24 -13.97 20.75
C GLY A 49 -3.14 -14.70 21.53
N LEU A 50 -1.91 -14.68 21.02
CA LEU A 50 -0.74 -15.28 21.67
C LEU A 50 -0.29 -14.50 22.92
N MET A 51 -0.34 -13.17 22.88
CA MET A 51 0.21 -12.29 23.92
C MET A 51 -0.80 -11.89 25.01
N LEU A 52 -2.08 -11.74 24.66
CA LEU A 52 -3.13 -11.19 25.53
C LEU A 52 -4.22 -12.23 25.88
N GLY A 53 -4.16 -13.42 25.30
CA GLY A 53 -5.14 -14.49 25.55
C GLY A 53 -6.58 -14.06 25.25
N ALA A 54 -7.52 -14.36 26.14
CA ALA A 54 -8.95 -14.06 25.94
C ALA A 54 -9.27 -12.56 25.81
N VAL A 55 -8.43 -11.68 26.36
CA VAL A 55 -8.62 -10.21 26.27
C VAL A 55 -8.52 -9.73 24.82
N ALA A 56 -7.72 -10.42 24.00
CA ALA A 56 -7.53 -10.12 22.58
C ALA A 56 -8.82 -10.22 21.75
N TYR A 57 -9.77 -11.06 22.18
CA TYR A 57 -11.01 -11.31 21.46
C TYR A 57 -12.20 -10.54 22.02
N THR A 58 -11.96 -9.62 22.95
CA THR A 58 -13.03 -8.72 23.40
C THR A 58 -13.49 -7.83 22.24
N PRO A 59 -14.80 -7.60 22.06
CA PRO A 59 -15.31 -6.78 20.97
C PRO A 59 -14.68 -5.39 20.90
N LYS A 60 -14.36 -4.81 22.06
CA LYS A 60 -13.69 -3.51 22.18
C LYS A 60 -12.26 -3.55 21.61
N TRP A 61 -11.48 -4.59 21.90
CA TRP A 61 -10.11 -4.73 21.42
C TRP A 61 -10.05 -5.03 19.93
N LEU A 62 -10.95 -5.88 19.45
CA LEU A 62 -11.13 -6.17 18.02
C LEU A 62 -11.52 -4.92 17.23
N ALA A 63 -12.47 -4.12 17.73
CA ALA A 63 -12.86 -2.88 17.08
C ALA A 63 -11.70 -1.87 17.01
N LEU A 64 -10.92 -1.74 18.09
CA LEU A 64 -9.74 -0.87 18.12
C LEU A 64 -8.68 -1.33 17.10
N ASN A 65 -8.37 -2.63 17.06
CA ASN A 65 -7.41 -3.18 16.11
C ASN A 65 -7.90 -3.03 14.68
N ALA A 66 -9.18 -3.30 14.41
CA ALA A 66 -9.76 -3.14 13.09
C ALA A 66 -9.66 -1.68 12.62
N ALA A 67 -10.00 -0.72 13.48
CA ALA A 67 -9.87 0.70 13.16
C ALA A 67 -8.40 1.12 12.91
N LEU A 68 -7.48 0.67 13.77
CA LEU A 68 -6.05 0.98 13.66
C LEU A 68 -5.43 0.41 12.37
N TRP A 69 -5.67 -0.87 12.06
CA TRP A 69 -5.10 -1.51 10.88
C TRP A 69 -5.79 -1.07 9.59
N THR A 70 -7.09 -0.76 9.64
CA THR A 70 -7.83 -0.18 8.50
C THR A 70 -7.31 1.21 8.16
N SER A 71 -7.20 2.10 9.15
CA SER A 71 -6.67 3.45 8.96
C SER A 71 -5.21 3.42 8.51
N GLY A 72 -4.39 2.54 9.10
CA GLY A 72 -3.01 2.31 8.68
C GLY A 72 -2.93 1.83 7.22
N GLY A 73 -3.75 0.86 6.81
CA GLY A 73 -3.77 0.35 5.43
C GLY A 73 -4.24 1.38 4.41
N LEU A 74 -5.23 2.21 4.77
CA LEU A 74 -5.66 3.34 3.93
C LEU A 74 -4.54 4.37 3.78
N MET A 75 -3.89 4.77 4.87
CA MET A 75 -2.80 5.73 4.86
C MET A 75 -1.60 5.22 4.08
N PHE A 76 -1.23 3.95 4.29
CA PHE A 76 -0.17 3.28 3.55
C PHE A 76 -0.47 3.23 2.05
N GLY A 77 -1.67 2.76 1.66
CA GLY A 77 -2.09 2.73 0.27
C GLY A 77 -2.09 4.11 -0.39
N ALA A 78 -2.55 5.15 0.31
CA ALA A 78 -2.55 6.52 -0.17
C ALA A 78 -1.12 7.07 -0.34
N LEU A 79 -0.25 6.83 0.63
CA LEU A 79 1.14 7.28 0.58
C LEU A 79 1.90 6.57 -0.55
N THR A 80 1.75 5.26 -0.68
CA THR A 80 2.34 4.48 -1.78
C THR A 80 1.86 5.00 -3.12
N TRP A 81 0.56 5.29 -3.28
CA TRP A 81 0.03 5.87 -4.51
C TRP A 81 0.70 7.21 -4.83
N TYR A 82 0.76 8.11 -3.86
CA TYR A 82 1.34 9.43 -4.05
C TYR A 82 2.82 9.38 -4.41
N GLN A 83 3.60 8.52 -3.74
CA GLN A 83 5.01 8.33 -4.04
C GLN A 83 5.23 7.78 -5.45
N ASN A 84 4.45 6.78 -5.87
CA ASN A 84 4.55 6.22 -7.21
C ASN A 84 4.14 7.22 -8.29
N GLU A 85 3.10 8.02 -8.05
CA GLU A 85 2.66 9.04 -9.01
C GLU A 85 3.72 10.15 -9.15
N LYS A 86 4.32 10.59 -8.04
CA LYS A 86 5.45 11.54 -8.05
C LYS A 86 6.65 10.99 -8.83
N LEU A 87 6.99 9.71 -8.63
CA LEU A 87 8.09 9.06 -9.35
C LEU A 87 7.80 8.94 -10.86
N TYR A 88 6.57 8.60 -11.21
CA TYR A 88 6.12 8.48 -12.59
C TYR A 88 6.17 9.81 -13.34
N HIS A 89 5.69 10.90 -12.74
CA HIS A 89 5.76 12.23 -13.35
C HIS A 89 7.19 12.73 -13.53
N ARG A 90 8.07 12.47 -12.54
CA ARG A 90 9.50 12.80 -12.63
C ARG A 90 10.18 12.10 -13.80
N HIS A 91 9.92 10.81 -13.99
CA HIS A 91 10.47 10.05 -15.13
C HIS A 91 9.93 10.55 -16.46
N LYS A 92 8.61 10.80 -16.54
CA LYS A 92 7.99 11.31 -17.77
C LYS A 92 8.59 12.66 -18.19
N ALA A 93 8.84 13.57 -17.24
CA ALA A 93 9.45 14.86 -17.50
C ALA A 93 10.92 14.73 -17.94
N ALA A 94 11.70 13.85 -17.30
CA ALA A 94 13.09 13.60 -17.68
C ALA A 94 13.22 13.04 -19.10
N THR A 95 12.39 12.07 -19.48
CA THR A 95 12.39 11.51 -20.84
C THR A 95 11.93 12.51 -21.90
N ALA A 96 10.99 13.41 -21.57
CA ALA A 96 10.56 14.45 -22.50
C ALA A 96 11.66 15.50 -22.77
N GLY A 97 12.53 15.78 -21.79
CA GLY A 97 13.66 16.68 -21.95
C GLY A 97 14.88 16.06 -22.63
N GLU A 98 15.02 14.73 -22.68
CA GLU A 98 16.05 14.04 -23.47
C GLU A 98 15.73 14.02 -24.98
N ILE A 99 14.48 14.27 -25.39
CA ILE A 99 14.00 14.19 -26.78
C ILE A 99 13.79 15.58 -27.40
N ALA A 100 13.78 16.65 -26.59
CA ALA A 100 13.66 18.05 -27.02
C ALA A 100 15.04 18.67 -27.24
#